data_AF-A0A3D8GUU6-F1
#
_entry.id   AF-A0A3D8GUU6-F1
#
_cell.length_a   1.000
_cell.length_b   1.000
_cell.length_c   1.000
_cell.angle_alpha   90.00
_cell.angle_beta   90.00
_cell.angle_gamma   90.00
#
_symmetry.space_group_name_H-M   'P 1'
#
loop_
_entity.id
_entity.type
_entity.pdbx_description
1 polymer ?
#
loop_
_entity_poly.entity_id
_entity_poly.type
_entity_poly.pdbx_seq_one_letter_code
_entity_poly.pdbx_strand_id
1 'polypeptide(L)'
;MKRLLMVLTLAFALQTLFTGAASAAYLSGSDKTISINTGLKLPSLSTGGTTFQLQESVHNTLTNTTGAEVDHYYYWIEVDGQQVLAVDPAKPMF
;
A
#
# COMPACT_ATOMS: atom_id res chain seq x y z
N MET A 1 -5.42 -47.77 1.84
CA MET A 1 -4.84 -46.82 0.85
C MET A 1 -5.84 -45.77 0.38
N LYS A 2 -7.03 -46.14 -0.13
CA LYS A 2 -8.05 -45.16 -0.62
C LYS A 2 -8.46 -44.07 0.39
N ARG A 3 -8.63 -44.43 1.67
CA ARG A 3 -8.96 -43.48 2.75
C ARG A 3 -7.83 -42.48 3.03
N LEU A 4 -6.58 -42.93 2.99
CA LEU A 4 -5.41 -42.07 3.18
C LEU A 4 -5.26 -41.10 2.00
N LEU A 5 -5.52 -41.59 0.78
CA LEU A 5 -5.50 -40.77 -0.43
C LEU A 5 -6.56 -39.66 -0.35
N MET A 6 -7.80 -40.00 0.05
CA MET A 6 -8.87 -39.01 0.25
C MET A 6 -8.53 -37.93 1.27
N VAL A 7 -7.92 -38.31 2.40
CA VAL A 7 -7.50 -37.35 3.43
C VAL A 7 -6.40 -36.42 2.90
N LEU A 8 -5.44 -36.95 2.15
CA LEU A 8 -4.39 -36.14 1.51
C LEU A 8 -4.95 -35.18 0.46
N THR A 9 -5.86 -35.64 -0.40
CA THR A 9 -6.51 -34.79 -1.42
C THR A 9 -7.32 -33.68 -0.77
N LEU A 10 -8.05 -33.99 0.32
CA LEU A 10 -8.81 -33.00 1.08
C LEU A 10 -7.89 -31.99 1.78
N ALA A 11 -6.77 -32.44 2.34
CA ALA A 11 -5.79 -31.54 2.96
C ALA A 11 -5.17 -30.57 1.93
N PHE A 12 -4.83 -31.05 0.73
CA PHE A 12 -4.35 -30.18 -0.35
C PHE A 12 -5.41 -29.20 -0.85
N ALA A 13 -6.67 -29.64 -0.98
CA ALA A 13 -7.78 -28.77 -1.38
C ALA A 13 -8.11 -27.71 -0.31
N LEU A 14 -7.91 -28.02 0.97
CA LEU A 14 -8.10 -27.05 2.05
C LEU A 14 -6.98 -26.01 2.10
N GLN A 15 -5.75 -26.35 1.72
CA GLN A 15 -4.64 -25.39 1.70
C GLN A 15 -4.89 -24.20 0.77
N THR A 16 -5.59 -24.39 -0.35
CA THR A 16 -5.93 -23.29 -1.27
C THR A 16 -6.97 -22.32 -0.71
N LEU A 17 -7.67 -22.67 0.37
CA LEU A 17 -8.64 -21.79 1.03
C LEU A 17 -7.99 -20.89 2.09
N PHE A 18 -6.76 -21.21 2.52
CA PHE A 18 -6.04 -20.49 3.57
C PHE A 18 -4.79 -19.75 3.05
N THR A 19 -4.46 -19.86 1.77
CA THR A 19 -3.56 -18.91 1.12
C THR A 19 -4.32 -17.59 1.02
N GLY A 20 -4.26 -16.78 2.08
CA GLY A 20 -4.68 -15.38 1.99
C GLY A 20 -4.00 -14.77 0.77
N ALA A 21 -4.78 -14.11 -0.09
CA ALA A 21 -4.21 -13.31 -1.16
C ALA A 21 -3.14 -12.41 -0.52
N ALA A 22 -1.91 -12.47 -1.03
CA ALA A 22 -0.82 -11.67 -0.54
C ALA A 22 -1.07 -10.22 -0.97
N SER A 23 -2.01 -9.55 -0.29
CA SER A 23 -2.49 -8.26 -0.73
C SER A 23 -1.43 -7.18 -0.62
N ALA A 24 -1.37 -6.33 -1.65
CA ALA A 24 -0.57 -5.12 -1.66
C ALA A 24 -0.97 -4.31 -0.43
N ALA A 25 -0.09 -4.25 0.56
CA ALA A 25 -0.41 -3.55 1.78
C ALA A 25 0.15 -2.14 1.68
N TYR A 26 -0.70 -1.15 1.90
CA TYR A 26 -0.21 0.16 2.31
C TYR A 26 0.44 0.02 3.69
N LEU A 27 1.77 0.07 3.73
CA LEU A 27 2.58 -0.10 4.92
C LEU A 27 2.78 1.24 5.63
N SER A 28 1.71 1.82 6.19
CA SER A 28 1.74 3.12 6.86
C SER A 28 2.79 3.24 7.98
N GLY A 29 3.14 2.13 8.65
CA GLY A 29 4.23 2.11 9.63
C GLY A 29 5.63 2.37 9.04
N SER A 30 5.79 2.26 7.73
CA SER A 30 7.03 2.55 7.00
C SER A 30 7.10 3.99 6.50
N ASP A 31 6.01 4.75 6.61
CA ASP A 31 5.96 6.15 6.19
C ASP A 31 7.05 6.98 6.86
N LYS A 32 7.47 8.01 6.12
CA LYS A 32 8.45 8.99 6.59
C LYS A 32 7.91 10.38 6.36
N THR A 33 8.09 11.26 7.33
CA THR A 33 7.71 12.66 7.20
C THR A 33 8.96 13.52 7.09
N ILE A 34 8.97 14.42 6.11
CA ILE A 34 9.96 15.47 5.93
C ILE A 34 9.25 16.79 6.27
N SER A 35 9.55 17.35 7.43
CA SER A 35 8.97 18.62 7.88
C SER A 35 9.87 19.81 7.53
N ILE A 36 9.29 20.78 6.83
CA ILE A 36 9.91 22.05 6.46
C ILE A 36 9.23 23.14 7.28
N ASN A 37 9.99 23.82 8.13
CA ASN A 37 9.49 24.95 8.90
C ASN A 37 9.92 26.25 8.22
N THR A 38 8.97 27.01 7.71
CA THR A 38 9.23 28.28 7.04
C THR A 38 9.00 29.47 7.97
N GLY A 39 8.15 29.31 9.00
CA GLY A 39 7.75 30.41 9.88
C GLY A 39 6.89 31.48 9.19
N LEU A 40 6.44 31.20 7.96
CA LEU A 40 5.57 32.08 7.19
C LEU A 40 4.10 31.74 7.48
N LYS A 41 3.23 32.74 7.31
CA LYS A 41 1.78 32.51 7.36
C LYS A 41 1.31 32.03 6.00
N LEU A 42 1.49 30.73 5.74
CA LEU A 42 1.05 30.09 4.51
C LEU A 42 -0.47 29.85 4.54
N PRO A 43 -1.15 29.91 3.37
CA PRO A 43 -2.53 29.44 3.27
C PRO A 43 -2.60 27.94 3.58
N SER A 44 -3.76 27.47 4.01
CA SER A 44 -3.97 26.02 4.23
C SER A 44 -3.78 25.26 2.92
N LEU A 45 -2.84 24.31 2.92
CA LEU A 45 -2.56 23.44 1.80
C LEU A 45 -3.11 22.04 2.11
N SER A 46 -4.20 21.65 1.45
CA SER A 46 -4.81 20.32 1.59
C SER A 46 -4.40 19.35 0.47
N THR A 47 -3.30 19.64 -0.20
CA THR A 47 -2.84 18.89 -1.38
C THR A 47 -2.24 17.53 -1.06
N GLY A 48 -1.73 17.32 0.17
CA GLY A 48 -1.16 16.04 0.59
C GLY A 48 -2.15 14.89 0.42
N GLY A 49 -3.36 15.06 0.94
CA GLY A 49 -4.44 14.06 0.81
C GLY A 49 -4.83 13.78 -0.64
N THR A 50 -4.88 14.82 -1.49
CA THR A 50 -5.18 14.65 -2.92
C THR A 50 -4.11 13.80 -3.62
N THR A 51 -2.83 14.08 -3.37
CA THR A 51 -1.74 13.31 -3.98
C THR A 51 -1.67 11.88 -3.48
N PHE A 52 -1.94 11.65 -2.20
CA PHE A 52 -2.07 10.31 -1.63
C PHE A 52 -3.20 9.54 -2.32
N GLN A 53 -4.41 10.09 -2.36
CA GLN A 53 -5.57 9.45 -2.97
C GLN A 53 -5.39 9.15 -4.46
N LEU A 54 -4.70 10.03 -5.19
CA LEU A 54 -4.37 9.79 -6.60
C LEU A 54 -3.48 8.54 -6.75
N GLN A 55 -2.47 8.40 -5.91
CA GLN A 55 -1.55 7.25 -5.96
C GLN A 55 -2.24 5.96 -5.50
N GLU A 56 -3.06 6.01 -4.44
CA GLU A 56 -3.89 4.87 -4.01
C GLU A 56 -4.86 4.43 -5.11
N SER A 57 -5.43 5.37 -5.87
CA SER A 57 -6.30 5.04 -7.01
C SER A 57 -5.54 4.29 -8.10
N VAL A 58 -4.26 4.64 -8.34
CA VAL A 58 -3.39 3.92 -9.28
C VAL A 58 -3.10 2.51 -8.79
N HIS A 59 -2.75 2.33 -7.51
CA HIS A 59 -2.54 1.00 -6.90
C HIS A 59 -3.79 0.13 -6.99
N ASN A 60 -4.95 0.69 -6.65
CA ASN A 60 -6.23 0.01 -6.78
C ASN A 60 -6.53 -0.38 -8.22
N THR A 61 -6.26 0.50 -9.19
CA THR A 61 -6.45 0.22 -10.62
C THR A 61 -5.53 -0.90 -11.09
N LEU A 62 -4.26 -0.86 -10.72
CA LEU A 62 -3.28 -1.90 -11.06
C LEU A 62 -3.70 -3.26 -10.50
N THR A 63 -4.04 -3.30 -9.21
CA THR A 63 -4.49 -4.51 -8.51
C THR A 63 -5.73 -5.10 -9.16
N ASN A 64 -6.77 -4.28 -9.39
CA ASN A 64 -8.03 -4.76 -9.97
C ASN A 64 -7.88 -5.19 -11.44
N THR A 65 -6.92 -4.62 -12.18
CA THR A 65 -6.73 -4.92 -13.61
C THR A 65 -5.84 -6.13 -13.83
N THR A 66 -4.78 -6.28 -13.03
CA THR A 66 -3.70 -7.25 -13.27
C THR A 66 -3.63 -8.34 -12.21
N GLY A 67 -4.26 -8.15 -11.05
CA GLY A 67 -4.03 -8.95 -9.86
C GLY A 67 -2.63 -8.79 -9.27
N ALA A 68 -1.78 -7.92 -9.86
CA ALA A 68 -0.47 -7.63 -9.33
C ALA A 68 -0.59 -6.64 -8.18
N GLU A 69 0.08 -6.98 -7.09
CA GLU A 69 0.01 -6.29 -5.83
C GLU A 69 1.40 -5.80 -5.44
N VAL A 70 1.51 -4.51 -5.11
CA VAL A 70 2.78 -3.84 -4.77
C VAL A 70 2.67 -3.21 -3.38
N ASP A 71 3.44 -3.73 -2.43
CA ASP A 71 3.61 -3.10 -1.13
C ASP A 71 4.25 -1.71 -1.29
N HIS A 72 3.68 -0.72 -0.63
CA HIS A 72 4.09 0.67 -0.77
C HIS A 72 3.94 1.42 0.55
N TYR A 73 4.59 2.59 0.62
CA TYR A 73 4.59 3.51 1.77
C TYR A 73 4.85 4.91 1.23
N TYR A 74 4.66 5.95 2.04
CA TYR A 74 4.76 7.32 1.56
C TYR A 74 5.85 8.13 2.28
N TYR A 75 6.51 8.99 1.50
CA TYR A 75 7.17 10.18 2.02
C TYR A 75 6.16 11.32 2.05
N TRP A 76 5.83 11.77 3.26
CA TRP A 76 4.99 12.93 3.50
C TRP A 76 5.86 14.18 3.58
N ILE A 77 5.63 15.13 2.67
CA ILE A 77 6.20 16.47 2.80
C ILE A 77 5.23 17.30 3.61
N GLU A 78 5.73 17.84 4.71
CA GLU A 78 5.01 18.71 5.60
C GLU A 78 5.64 20.10 5.56
N VAL A 79 4.82 21.14 5.47
CA VAL A 79 5.25 22.53 5.58
C VAL A 79 4.50 23.18 6.72
N ASP A 80 5.24 23.65 7.74
CA ASP A 80 4.70 24.26 8.96
C ASP A 80 3.56 23.44 9.62
N GLY A 81 3.75 22.11 9.71
CA GLY A 81 2.76 21.20 10.30
C GLY A 81 1.63 20.76 9.36
N GLN A 82 1.60 21.23 8.11
CA GLN A 82 0.58 20.86 7.13
C GLN A 82 1.13 19.88 6.09
N GLN A 83 0.47 18.73 5.89
CA GLN A 83 0.84 17.78 4.85
C GLN A 83 0.49 18.33 3.45
N VAL A 84 1.51 18.65 2.67
CA VAL A 84 1.35 19.29 1.35
C VAL A 84 1.50 18.31 0.20
N LEU A 85 2.23 17.20 0.39
CA LEU A 85 2.51 16.24 -0.66
C LEU A 85 2.74 14.86 -0.05
N ALA A 86 2.15 13.84 -0.65
CA ALA A 86 2.51 12.44 -0.43
C ALA A 86 3.26 11.94 -1.67
N VAL A 87 4.39 11.27 -1.48
CA VAL A 87 5.17 10.66 -2.56
C VAL A 87 5.39 9.19 -2.25
N ASP A 88 4.84 8.33 -3.09
CA ASP A 88 5.18 6.91 -3.12
C ASP A 88 6.57 6.77 -3.76
N PRO A 89 7.61 6.37 -3.01
CA PRO A 89 8.91 6.12 -3.58
C PRO A 89 8.85 4.84 -4.38
N ALA A 90 8.75 4.97 -5.70
CA ALA A 90 8.80 3.84 -6.64
C ALA A 90 9.91 2.86 -6.23
N LYS A 91 9.52 1.73 -5.62
CA LYS A 91 10.44 0.65 -5.29
C LYS A 91 10.43 -0.33 -6.46
N PRO A 92 11.58 -0.59 -7.10
CA PRO A 92 11.69 -1.71 -8.02
C PRO A 92 11.44 -3.00 -7.25
N MET A 93 10.52 -3.82 -7.74
CA MET A 93 10.44 -5.23 -7.33
C MET A 93 11.67 -5.93 -7.91
N PHE A 94 12.52 -6.52 -7.06
CA PHE A 94 13.65 -7.37 -7.47
C PHE A 94 13.29 -8.85 -7.30
#